data_AF-A0A5C6M3Y5-F1
#
_entry.id   AF-A0A5C6M3Y5-F1
#
_cell.length_a   1.000
_cell.length_b   1.000
_cell.length_c   1.000
_cell.angle_alpha   90.00
_cell.angle_beta   90.00
_cell.angle_gamma   90.00
#
_symmetry.space_group_name_H-M   'P 1'
#
loop_
_entity.id
_entity.type
_entity.pdbx_description
1 polymer ?
#
loop_
_entity_poly.entity_id
_entity_poly.type
_entity_poly.pdbx_seq_one_letter_code
_entity_poly.pdbx_strand_id
1 'polypeptide(L)'
;MKRIFLTLAVLANVTMLASLLMGLQIGDPMTLGGRDPDVNRRIGTHILIGLFALTSVTMVHALLFTYFMGTGRWIEETSAAYSLSPQLYKANQKLKYGILPGIMFTFLMALGTGCCGAIADPATAVSLTSYTGISDSLLHFSMAIATCCVNLLVNFTQYFRIAGNSAIVEAVLAEVRRIRLERGLPVDDMA
;
A
#
# COMPACT_ATOMS: atom_id res chain seq x y z
N MET A 1 -4.54 -15.12 2.44
CA MET A 1 -4.09 -13.71 2.24
C MET A 1 -2.67 -13.41 2.71
N LYS A 2 -2.23 -13.83 3.91
CA LYS A 2 -0.91 -13.46 4.47
C LYS A 2 0.29 -13.72 3.53
N ARG A 3 0.35 -14.88 2.89
CA ARG A 3 1.41 -15.23 1.90
C ARG A 3 1.38 -14.33 0.67
N ILE A 4 0.21 -14.18 0.06
CA ILE A 4 0.00 -13.32 -1.12
C ILE A 4 0.43 -11.88 -0.82
N PHE A 5 -0.01 -11.34 0.31
CA PHE A 5 0.38 -10.01 0.75
C PHE A 5 1.90 -9.89 0.91
N LEU A 6 2.54 -10.84 1.61
CA LEU A 6 3.99 -10.78 1.84
C LEU A 6 4.76 -10.77 0.51
N THR A 7 4.40 -11.64 -0.44
CA THR A 7 5.03 -11.68 -1.76
C THR A 7 4.89 -10.34 -2.49
N LEU A 8 3.67 -9.79 -2.55
CA LEU A 8 3.44 -8.53 -3.25
C LEU A 8 4.12 -7.34 -2.56
N ALA A 9 4.09 -7.30 -1.22
CA ALA A 9 4.75 -6.26 -0.44
C ALA A 9 6.27 -6.31 -0.61
N VAL A 10 6.88 -7.49 -0.61
CA VAL A 10 8.33 -7.64 -0.86
C VAL A 10 8.68 -7.15 -2.26
N LEU A 11 7.95 -7.58 -3.29
CA LEU A 11 8.19 -7.13 -4.67
C LEU A 11 8.04 -5.61 -4.81
N ALA A 12 7.00 -5.02 -4.21
CA ALA A 12 6.78 -3.57 -4.23
C ALA A 12 7.92 -2.82 -3.52
N ASN A 13 8.37 -3.28 -2.34
CA ASN A 13 9.45 -2.64 -1.60
C ASN A 13 10.81 -2.78 -2.30
N VAL A 14 11.11 -3.94 -2.90
CA VAL A 14 12.34 -4.13 -3.68
C VAL A 14 12.35 -3.19 -4.87
N THR A 15 11.23 -3.06 -5.58
CA THR A 15 11.10 -2.16 -6.73
C THR A 15 11.23 -0.69 -6.31
N MET A 16 10.61 -0.31 -5.19
CA MET A 16 10.69 1.04 -4.63
C MET A 16 12.13 1.38 -4.18
N LEU A 17 12.82 0.43 -3.55
CA LEU A 17 14.23 0.58 -3.17
C LEU A 17 15.12 0.71 -4.42
N ALA A 18 14.90 -0.11 -5.45
CA ALA A 18 15.63 0.00 -6.71
C ALA A 18 15.43 1.39 -7.35
N SER A 19 14.19 1.88 -7.41
CA SER A 19 13.87 3.22 -7.92
C SER A 19 14.64 4.32 -7.15
N LEU A 20 14.64 4.25 -5.81
CA LEU A 20 15.35 5.20 -4.95
C LEU A 20 16.86 5.19 -5.21
N LEU A 21 17.47 4.00 -5.29
CA LEU A 21 18.90 3.85 -5.58
C LEU A 21 19.26 4.38 -6.96
N MET A 22 18.39 4.16 -7.96
CA MET A 22 18.57 4.73 -9.30
C MET A 22 18.48 6.25 -9.31
N GLY A 23 17.57 6.83 -8.50
CA GLY A 23 17.45 8.28 -8.33
C GLY A 23 18.75 8.92 -7.82
N LEU A 24 19.41 8.26 -6.85
CA LEU A 24 20.71 8.68 -6.33
C LEU A 24 21.84 8.64 -7.37
N GLN A 25 21.68 7.87 -8.45
CA GLN A 25 22.69 7.69 -9.50
C GLN A 25 22.50 8.64 -10.69
N ILE A 26 21.44 9.46 -10.71
CA ILE A 26 21.15 10.37 -11.84
C ILE A 26 22.28 11.39 -12.04
N GLY A 27 22.81 11.97 -10.96
CA GLY A 27 23.75 13.10 -11.03
C GLY A 27 23.04 14.44 -11.16
N ASP A 28 23.73 15.47 -11.64
CA ASP A 28 23.13 16.78 -11.89
C ASP A 28 22.32 16.77 -13.20
N PRO A 29 20.98 16.92 -13.14
CA PRO A 29 20.12 16.90 -14.32
C PRO A 29 20.39 18.06 -15.30
N MET A 30 21.05 19.13 -14.84
CA MET A 30 21.39 20.29 -15.67
C MET A 30 22.78 20.19 -16.31
N THR A 31 23.48 19.06 -16.15
CA THR A 31 24.74 18.78 -16.84
C THR A 31 24.58 19.00 -18.35
N LEU A 32 25.51 19.76 -18.96
CA LEU A 32 25.46 20.18 -20.36
C LEU A 32 24.15 20.92 -20.74
N GLY A 33 23.55 21.65 -19.81
CA GLY A 33 22.27 22.33 -20.00
C GLY A 33 21.11 21.37 -20.22
N GLY A 34 21.13 20.20 -19.58
CA GLY A 34 20.12 19.15 -19.70
C GLY A 34 20.25 18.28 -20.95
N ARG A 35 21.36 18.38 -21.69
CA ARG A 35 21.59 17.65 -22.95
C ARG A 35 22.53 16.46 -22.82
N ASP A 36 22.98 16.14 -21.62
CA ASP A 36 23.83 14.97 -21.39
C ASP A 36 23.04 13.67 -21.66
N PRO A 37 23.44 12.85 -22.65
CA PRO A 37 22.72 11.64 -23.02
C PRO A 37 22.73 10.57 -21.92
N ASP A 38 23.79 10.49 -21.11
CA ASP A 38 23.90 9.50 -20.04
C ASP A 38 23.01 9.86 -18.86
N VAL A 39 22.97 11.14 -18.48
CA VAL A 39 22.07 11.63 -17.42
C VAL A 39 20.61 11.43 -17.85
N ASN A 40 20.25 11.82 -19.07
CA ASN A 40 18.90 11.65 -19.60
C ASN A 40 18.46 10.18 -19.67
N ARG A 41 19.37 9.27 -20.01
CA ARG A 41 19.09 7.82 -19.97
C ARG A 41 18.82 7.31 -18.56
N ARG A 42 19.56 7.79 -17.55
CA ARG A 42 19.33 7.44 -16.14
C ARG A 42 18.00 7.98 -15.63
N ILE A 43 17.67 9.23 -15.96
CA ILE A 43 16.36 9.85 -15.65
C ILE A 43 15.24 9.01 -16.27
N GLY A 44 15.30 8.70 -17.56
CA GLY A 44 14.28 7.91 -18.24
C GLY A 44 14.10 6.52 -17.61
N THR A 45 15.19 5.84 -17.26
CA THR A 45 15.12 4.53 -16.60
C THR A 45 14.55 4.66 -15.18
N HIS A 46 14.95 5.69 -14.42
CA HIS A 46 14.41 5.98 -13.09
C HIS A 46 12.90 6.25 -13.14
N ILE A 47 12.42 7.03 -14.11
CA ILE A 47 10.99 7.30 -14.30
C ILE A 47 10.23 5.99 -14.54
N LEU A 48 10.70 5.13 -15.45
CA LEU A 48 10.01 3.86 -15.75
C LEU A 48 9.94 2.94 -14.54
N ILE A 49 11.06 2.75 -13.83
CA ILE A 49 11.10 1.93 -12.61
C ILE A 49 10.31 2.58 -11.47
N GLY A 50 10.33 3.91 -11.37
CA GLY A 50 9.56 4.69 -10.40
C GLY A 50 8.06 4.59 -10.62
N LEU A 51 7.60 4.65 -11.87
CA LEU A 51 6.18 4.42 -12.21
C LEU A 51 5.76 2.99 -11.87
N PHE A 52 6.59 1.99 -12.19
CA PHE A 52 6.30 0.61 -11.81
C PHE A 52 6.28 0.42 -10.28
N ALA A 53 7.18 1.06 -9.54
CA ALA A 53 7.17 1.08 -8.07
C ALA A 53 5.89 1.74 -7.53
N LEU A 54 5.52 2.91 -8.05
CA LEU A 54 4.31 3.64 -7.69
C LEU A 54 3.06 2.78 -7.88
N THR A 55 2.91 2.17 -9.06
CA THR A 55 1.79 1.27 -9.37
C THR A 55 1.78 0.06 -8.44
N SER A 56 2.94 -0.55 -8.18
CA SER A 56 3.06 -1.73 -7.30
C SER A 56 2.67 -1.42 -5.86
N VAL A 57 3.18 -0.32 -5.29
CA VAL A 57 2.86 0.11 -3.92
C VAL A 57 1.38 0.46 -3.79
N THR A 58 0.85 1.29 -4.70
CA THR A 58 -0.57 1.68 -4.68
C THR A 58 -1.48 0.47 -4.87
N MET A 59 -1.13 -0.49 -5.73
CA MET A 59 -1.85 -1.75 -5.90
C MET A 59 -1.90 -2.56 -4.59
N VAL A 60 -0.77 -2.74 -3.89
CA VAL A 60 -0.74 -3.45 -2.60
C VAL A 60 -1.68 -2.78 -1.60
N HIS A 61 -1.64 -1.45 -1.48
CA HIS A 61 -2.55 -0.73 -0.58
C HIS A 61 -4.02 -0.84 -1.01
N ALA A 62 -4.33 -0.76 -2.31
CA ALA A 62 -5.69 -0.90 -2.82
C ALA A 62 -6.27 -2.31 -2.58
N LEU A 63 -5.46 -3.36 -2.79
CA LEU A 63 -5.85 -4.74 -2.50
C LEU A 63 -6.16 -4.94 -1.01
N LEU A 64 -5.38 -4.31 -0.14
CA LEU A 64 -5.60 -4.45 1.30
C LEU A 64 -6.79 -3.62 1.78
N PHE A 65 -6.98 -2.42 1.20
CA PHE A 65 -8.17 -1.62 1.43
C PHE A 65 -9.44 -2.40 1.10
N THR A 66 -9.49 -2.97 -0.11
CA THR A 66 -10.63 -3.74 -0.58
C THR A 66 -10.83 -5.03 0.22
N TYR A 67 -9.75 -5.73 0.60
CA TYR A 67 -9.82 -6.88 1.50
C TYR A 67 -10.50 -6.54 2.84
N PHE A 68 -10.01 -5.53 3.57
CA PHE A 68 -10.60 -5.17 4.87
C PHE A 68 -12.02 -4.61 4.76
N MET A 69 -12.33 -3.89 3.67
CA MET A 69 -13.69 -3.44 3.40
C MET A 69 -14.63 -4.61 3.12
N GLY A 70 -14.23 -5.53 2.25
CA GLY A 70 -15.01 -6.70 1.85
C GLY A 70 -15.23 -7.67 3.00
N THR A 71 -14.17 -8.08 3.71
CA THR A 71 -14.31 -8.97 4.87
C THR A 71 -15.10 -8.32 5.98
N GLY A 72 -14.95 -7.00 6.17
CA GLY A 72 -15.70 -6.30 7.20
C GLY A 72 -17.20 -6.29 6.95
N ARG A 73 -17.62 -6.06 5.70
CA ARG A 73 -19.03 -6.13 5.31
C ARG A 73 -19.57 -7.56 5.37
N TRP A 74 -18.78 -8.54 4.92
CA TRP A 74 -19.15 -9.95 5.04
C TRP A 74 -19.37 -10.38 6.50
N ILE A 75 -18.49 -9.96 7.43
CA ILE A 75 -18.66 -10.24 8.87
C ILE A 75 -19.93 -9.57 9.41
N GLU A 76 -20.23 -8.34 9.01
CA GLU A 76 -21.44 -7.62 9.42
C GLU A 76 -22.71 -8.38 9.00
N GLU A 77 -22.82 -8.69 7.71
CA GLU A 77 -23.99 -9.35 7.13
C GLU A 77 -24.13 -10.78 7.68
N THR A 78 -23.03 -11.52 7.83
CA THR A 78 -23.04 -12.87 8.41
C THR A 78 -23.43 -12.84 9.88
N SER A 79 -22.91 -11.88 10.64
CA SER A 79 -23.24 -11.72 12.07
C SER A 79 -24.73 -11.40 12.25
N ALA A 80 -25.29 -10.55 11.39
CA ALA A 80 -26.72 -10.25 11.40
C ALA A 80 -27.57 -11.49 11.04
N ALA A 81 -27.22 -12.20 9.96
CA ALA A 81 -27.98 -13.35 9.48
C ALA A 81 -28.03 -14.52 10.48
N TYR A 82 -26.93 -14.77 11.19
CA TYR A 82 -26.85 -15.85 12.19
C TYR A 82 -27.07 -15.37 13.63
N SER A 83 -27.36 -14.08 13.84
CA SER A 83 -27.48 -13.48 15.18
C SER A 83 -26.25 -13.78 16.05
N LEU A 84 -25.06 -13.68 15.46
CA LEU A 84 -23.80 -13.96 16.12
C LEU A 84 -23.54 -12.93 17.23
N SER A 85 -22.66 -13.31 18.15
CA SER A 85 -22.21 -12.39 19.18
C SER A 85 -21.64 -11.08 18.57
N PRO A 86 -22.02 -9.91 19.11
CA PRO A 86 -21.51 -8.62 18.64
C PRO A 86 -20.00 -8.43 18.89
N GLN A 87 -19.36 -9.28 19.69
CA GLN A 87 -17.93 -9.15 19.98
C GLN A 87 -17.05 -9.37 18.74
N LEU A 88 -17.41 -10.34 17.87
CA LEU A 88 -16.65 -10.63 16.65
C LEU A 88 -16.71 -9.45 15.66
N TYR A 89 -17.92 -8.90 15.47
CA TYR A 89 -18.12 -7.72 14.63
C TYR A 89 -17.36 -6.49 15.17
N LYS A 90 -17.45 -6.22 16.48
CA LYS A 90 -16.72 -5.10 17.11
C LYS A 90 -15.21 -5.25 17.00
N ALA A 91 -14.69 -6.46 17.20
CA ALA A 91 -13.26 -6.76 17.04
C ALA A 91 -12.80 -6.49 15.60
N ASN A 92 -13.60 -6.90 14.61
CA ASN A 92 -13.33 -6.63 13.21
C ASN A 92 -13.34 -5.13 12.89
N GLN A 93 -14.34 -4.37 13.38
CA GLN A 93 -14.41 -2.92 13.16
C GLN A 93 -13.21 -2.19 13.74
N LYS A 94 -12.78 -2.56 14.96
CA LYS A 94 -11.56 -2.01 15.57
C LYS A 94 -10.32 -2.28 14.73
N LEU A 95 -10.21 -3.47 14.14
CA LEU A 95 -9.09 -3.84 13.28
C LEU A 95 -9.12 -3.05 11.97
N LYS A 96 -10.27 -3.03 11.29
CA LYS A 96 -10.51 -2.29 10.04
C LYS A 96 -10.18 -0.81 10.20
N TYR A 97 -10.83 -0.10 11.12
CA TYR A 97 -10.59 1.34 11.29
C TYR A 97 -9.22 1.66 11.87
N GLY A 98 -8.57 0.70 12.54
CA GLY A 98 -7.18 0.85 12.98
C GLY A 98 -6.15 0.78 11.86
N ILE A 99 -6.48 0.21 10.68
CA ILE A 99 -5.53 0.05 9.56
C ILE A 99 -5.84 0.92 8.36
N LEU A 100 -7.12 1.20 8.07
CA LEU A 100 -7.53 1.97 6.88
C LEU A 100 -6.85 3.35 6.75
N PRO A 101 -6.70 4.16 7.81
CA PRO A 101 -6.01 5.45 7.69
C PRO A 101 -4.57 5.32 7.22
N GLY A 102 -3.82 4.34 7.74
CA GLY A 102 -2.45 4.08 7.32
C GLY A 102 -2.34 3.65 5.85
N ILE A 103 -3.31 2.85 5.38
CA ILE A 103 -3.39 2.44 3.97
C ILE A 103 -3.61 3.67 3.07
N MET A 104 -4.60 4.50 3.40
CA MET A 104 -4.93 5.70 2.60
C MET A 104 -3.82 6.73 2.62
N PHE A 105 -3.23 6.97 3.79
CA PHE A 105 -2.12 7.91 3.93
C PHE A 105 -0.92 7.49 3.09
N THR A 106 -0.51 6.22 3.17
CA THR A 106 0.62 5.71 2.37
C THR A 106 0.33 5.74 0.87
N PHE A 107 -0.89 5.41 0.48
CA PHE A 107 -1.33 5.50 -0.92
C PHE A 107 -1.19 6.93 -1.46
N LEU A 108 -1.68 7.91 -0.70
CA LEU A 108 -1.59 9.33 -1.08
C LEU A 108 -0.15 9.84 -1.07
N MET A 109 0.68 9.40 -0.11
CA MET A 109 2.11 9.72 -0.10
C MET A 109 2.84 9.18 -1.34
N ALA A 110 2.53 7.94 -1.76
CA ALA A 110 3.10 7.37 -2.97
C ALA A 110 2.74 8.21 -4.20
N LEU A 111 1.47 8.58 -4.36
CA LEU A 111 1.02 9.48 -5.41
C LEU A 111 1.73 10.85 -5.35
N GLY A 112 1.79 11.45 -4.16
CA GLY A 112 2.49 12.72 -3.93
C GLY A 112 3.97 12.65 -4.31
N THR A 113 4.63 11.54 -4.00
CA THR A 113 6.03 11.29 -4.39
C THR A 113 6.20 11.25 -5.90
N GLY A 114 5.27 10.58 -6.61
CA GLY A 114 5.23 10.57 -8.08
C GLY A 114 5.02 11.96 -8.66
N CYS A 115 4.11 12.77 -8.09
CA CYS A 115 3.92 14.16 -8.49
C CYS A 115 5.17 15.01 -8.27
N CYS A 116 5.85 14.87 -7.12
CA CYS A 116 7.13 15.54 -6.89
C CYS A 116 8.20 15.08 -7.90
N GLY A 117 8.19 13.81 -8.32
CA GLY A 117 9.09 13.30 -9.35
C GLY A 117 8.84 13.95 -10.70
N ALA A 118 7.58 14.14 -11.09
CA ALA A 118 7.21 14.84 -12.32
C ALA A 118 7.58 16.34 -12.27
N ILE A 119 7.59 16.96 -11.09
CA ILE A 119 8.05 18.35 -10.89
C ILE A 119 9.58 18.44 -10.90
N ALA A 120 10.28 17.38 -10.45
CA ALA A 120 11.74 17.32 -10.48
C ALA A 120 12.32 16.96 -11.85
N ASP A 121 11.48 16.59 -12.83
CA ASP A 121 11.89 16.30 -14.19
C ASP A 121 12.42 17.57 -14.89
N PRO A 122 13.66 17.61 -15.42
CA PRO A 122 14.18 18.77 -16.14
C PRO A 122 13.35 19.20 -17.35
N ALA A 123 12.54 18.30 -17.90
CA ALA A 123 11.64 18.59 -19.01
C ALA A 123 10.36 19.32 -18.57
N THR A 124 10.08 19.45 -17.28
CA THR A 124 8.88 20.14 -16.79
C THR A 124 9.04 21.66 -16.77
N ALA A 125 7.96 22.37 -17.07
CA ALA A 125 7.89 23.83 -16.98
C ALA A 125 7.46 24.32 -15.58
N VAL A 126 7.13 23.39 -14.68
CA VAL A 126 6.61 23.69 -13.34
C VAL A 126 7.74 23.58 -12.33
N SER A 127 7.83 24.53 -11.41
CA SER A 127 8.75 24.44 -10.27
C SER A 127 8.04 24.89 -8.99
N LEU A 128 8.28 24.18 -7.90
CA LEU A 128 7.84 24.56 -6.55
C LEU A 128 8.94 25.27 -5.77
N THR A 129 10.13 25.44 -6.35
CA THR A 129 11.28 26.07 -5.69
C THR A 129 10.96 27.50 -5.23
N SER A 130 10.23 28.28 -6.02
CA SER A 130 9.85 29.66 -5.67
C SER A 130 8.88 29.75 -4.48
N TYR A 131 8.05 28.71 -4.29
CA TYR A 131 7.07 28.66 -3.20
C TYR A 131 7.66 28.05 -1.92
N THR A 132 8.49 27.01 -2.07
CA THR A 132 9.01 26.23 -0.95
C THR A 132 10.40 26.66 -0.48
N GLY A 133 11.17 27.36 -1.33
CA GLY A 133 12.58 27.66 -1.11
C GLY A 133 13.51 26.44 -1.21
N ILE A 134 12.99 25.28 -1.60
CA ILE A 134 13.71 24.00 -1.69
C ILE A 134 13.75 23.58 -3.16
N SER A 135 14.91 23.14 -3.65
CA SER A 135 15.02 22.64 -5.03
C SER A 135 14.07 21.46 -5.25
N ASP A 136 13.43 21.39 -6.42
CA ASP A 136 12.44 20.35 -6.76
C ASP A 136 13.01 18.92 -6.62
N SER A 137 14.28 18.71 -6.95
CA SER A 137 14.98 17.42 -6.77
C SER A 137 15.11 17.02 -5.30
N LEU A 138 15.45 17.97 -4.41
CA LEU A 138 15.52 17.73 -2.97
C LEU A 138 14.13 17.48 -2.37
N LEU A 139 13.10 18.17 -2.86
CA LEU A 139 11.72 17.94 -2.47
C LEU A 139 11.27 16.52 -2.84
N HIS A 140 11.49 16.10 -4.08
CA HIS A 140 11.20 14.74 -4.54
C HIS A 140 11.96 13.69 -3.73
N PHE A 141 13.27 13.89 -3.53
CA PHE A 141 14.10 12.97 -2.75
C PHE A 141 13.61 12.83 -1.29
N SER A 142 13.32 13.95 -0.63
CA SER A 142 12.82 13.95 0.75
C SER A 142 11.47 13.22 0.85
N MET A 143 10.58 13.46 -0.12
CA MET A 143 9.29 12.77 -0.21
C MET A 143 9.47 11.27 -0.47
N ALA A 144 10.41 10.88 -1.34
CA ALA A 144 10.71 9.47 -1.61
C ALA A 144 11.22 8.73 -0.37
N ILE A 145 12.12 9.32 0.41
CA ILE A 145 12.60 8.75 1.67
C ILE A 145 11.45 8.61 2.68
N ALA A 146 10.65 9.66 2.87
CA ALA A 146 9.53 9.64 3.80
C ALA A 146 8.50 8.57 3.40
N THR A 147 8.15 8.48 2.11
CA THR A 147 7.23 7.47 1.58
C THR A 147 7.78 6.06 1.75
N CYS A 148 9.07 5.82 1.49
CA CYS A 148 9.69 4.52 1.73
C CYS A 148 9.56 4.07 3.19
N CYS A 149 9.89 4.96 4.13
CA CYS A 149 9.81 4.67 5.57
C CYS A 149 8.37 4.39 6.01
N VAL A 150 7.43 5.24 5.60
CA VAL A 150 6.01 5.08 5.94
C VAL A 150 5.45 3.80 5.31
N ASN A 151 5.79 3.50 4.05
CA ASN A 151 5.35 2.28 3.38
C ASN A 151 5.83 1.01 4.11
N LEU A 152 7.11 0.96 4.48
CA LEU A 152 7.66 -0.18 5.24
C LEU A 152 6.95 -0.35 6.59
N LEU A 153 6.75 0.75 7.32
CA LEU A 153 6.03 0.74 8.60
C LEU A 153 4.60 0.24 8.42
N VAL A 154 3.87 0.78 7.44
CA VAL A 154 2.47 0.39 7.20
C VAL A 154 2.39 -1.04 6.71
N ASN A 155 3.26 -1.50 5.80
CA ASN A 155 3.30 -2.91 5.39
C ASN A 155 3.57 -3.85 6.57
N PHE A 156 4.47 -3.47 7.49
CA PHE A 156 4.70 -4.23 8.72
C PHE A 156 3.42 -4.32 9.56
N THR A 157 2.72 -3.21 9.78
CA THR A 157 1.45 -3.24 10.53
C THR A 157 0.36 -4.05 9.80
N GLN A 158 0.25 -3.94 8.47
CA GLN A 158 -0.70 -4.70 7.65
C GLN A 158 -0.48 -6.20 7.81
N TYR A 159 0.78 -6.67 7.86
CA TYR A 159 1.10 -8.08 8.05
C TYR A 159 0.43 -8.67 9.30
N PHE A 160 0.52 -7.99 10.45
CA PHE A 160 -0.12 -8.44 11.69
C PHE A 160 -1.64 -8.28 11.64
N ARG A 161 -2.14 -7.20 11.04
CA ARG A 161 -3.58 -6.95 10.92
C ARG A 161 -4.27 -7.99 10.04
N ILE A 162 -3.63 -8.48 8.99
CA ILE A 162 -4.14 -9.57 8.16
C ILE A 162 -4.31 -10.84 8.99
N ALA A 163 -3.32 -11.17 9.84
CA ALA A 163 -3.41 -12.34 10.71
C ALA A 163 -4.57 -12.21 11.72
N GLY A 164 -4.74 -11.03 12.33
CA GLY A 164 -5.87 -10.78 13.22
C GLY A 164 -7.23 -10.89 12.52
N ASN A 165 -7.33 -10.39 11.28
CA ASN A 165 -8.56 -10.51 10.49
C ASN A 165 -8.86 -11.96 10.12
N SER A 166 -7.85 -12.75 9.76
CA SER A 166 -8.00 -14.18 9.49
C SER A 166 -8.53 -14.93 10.71
N ALA A 167 -8.01 -14.65 11.91
CA ALA A 167 -8.50 -15.27 13.14
C ALA A 167 -9.99 -14.94 13.42
N ILE A 168 -10.42 -13.70 13.13
CA ILE A 168 -11.84 -13.32 13.28
C ILE A 168 -12.71 -14.03 12.24
N VAL A 169 -12.25 -14.11 10.99
CA VAL A 169 -12.97 -14.85 9.93
C VAL A 169 -13.14 -16.32 10.31
N GLU A 170 -12.07 -16.97 10.79
CA GLU A 170 -12.10 -18.35 11.26
C GLU A 170 -13.08 -18.54 12.43
N ALA A 171 -13.09 -17.61 13.40
CA ALA A 171 -14.04 -17.65 14.51
C ALA A 171 -15.50 -17.50 14.06
N VAL A 172 -15.78 -16.61 13.09
CA VAL A 172 -17.11 -16.45 12.50
C VAL A 172 -17.54 -17.73 11.78
N LEU A 173 -16.66 -18.32 10.96
CA LEU A 173 -16.95 -19.57 10.25
C LEU A 173 -17.20 -20.73 11.21
N ALA A 174 -16.42 -20.85 12.28
CA ALA A 174 -16.61 -21.88 13.30
C ALA A 174 -17.98 -21.75 13.99
N GLU A 175 -18.40 -20.53 14.32
CA GLU A 175 -19.69 -20.29 14.97
C GLU A 175 -20.87 -20.52 14.03
N VAL A 176 -20.76 -20.08 12.77
CA VAL A 176 -21.74 -20.41 11.72
C VAL A 176 -21.88 -21.93 11.56
N ARG A 177 -20.75 -22.66 11.53
CA ARG A 177 -20.76 -24.13 11.44
C ARG A 177 -21.47 -24.77 12.64
N ARG A 178 -21.20 -24.30 13.87
CA ARG A 178 -21.88 -24.77 15.09
C ARG A 178 -23.41 -24.60 14.97
N ILE A 179 -23.87 -23.40 14.61
CA ILE A 179 -25.30 -23.09 14.46
C ILE A 179 -25.95 -23.94 13.36
N ARG A 180 -25.25 -24.16 12.24
CA ARG A 180 -25.77 -25.00 11.15
C ARG A 180 -25.96 -26.44 11.60
N LEU A 181 -24.99 -27.02 12.30
CA LEU A 181 -25.09 -28.37 12.87
C LEU A 181 -26.25 -28.50 13.86
N GLU A 182 -26.42 -27.52 14.75
CA GLU A 182 -27.53 -27.50 15.73
C GLU A 182 -28.91 -27.43 15.07
N ARG A 183 -28.98 -26.84 13.87
CA ARG A 183 -30.21 -26.73 13.08
C ARG A 183 -30.40 -27.85 12.06
N GLY A 184 -29.50 -28.86 12.04
CA GLY A 184 -29.53 -29.93 11.05
C GLY A 184 -29.30 -29.45 9.61
N LEU A 185 -28.67 -28.29 9.43
CA LEU A 185 -28.34 -27.74 8.12
C LEU A 185 -27.05 -28.38 7.59
N PRO A 186 -26.92 -28.59 6.27
CA PRO A 186 -25.68 -29.10 5.67
C PRO A 186 -24.49 -28.21 6.03
N VAL A 187 -23.37 -28.84 6.35
CA VAL A 187 -22.06 -28.19 6.49
C VAL A 187 -21.10 -28.86 5.52
N ASP A 188 -20.22 -28.09 4.91
CA ASP A 188 -19.17 -28.69 4.09
C ASP A 188 -18.25 -29.51 5.00
N ASP A 189 -17.99 -30.75 4.61
CA ASP A 189 -16.93 -31.54 5.21
C ASP A 189 -15.60 -30.89 4.84
N MET A 190 -14.81 -30.53 5.85
CA MET A 190 -13.53 -29.86 5.65
C MET A 190 -12.61 -30.79 4.84
N ALA A 191 -12.29 -30.41 3.60
CA ALA A 191 -11.18 -30.97 2.84
C ALA A 191 -9.85 -30.39 3.33
#